data_AF-A0A1X0K7X7-F1
#
_entry.id   AF-A0A1X0K7X7-F1
#
_cell.length_a   1.000
_cell.length_b   1.000
_cell.length_c   1.000
_cell.angle_alpha   90.00
_cell.angle_beta   90.00
_cell.angle_gamma   90.00
#
_symmetry.space_group_name_H-M   'P 1'
#
loop_
_entity.id
_entity.type
_entity.pdbx_description
1 polymer ?
#
loop_
_entity_poly.entity_id
_entity_poly.type
_entity_poly.pdbx_seq_one_letter_code
_entity_poly.pdbx_strand_id
1 'polypeptide(L)' 'FPNRAGGLMSALTPEFDGKTIDLCNTGDPICSGGTRWASHLGYVPTLTNQAARFVAAKV' A
#
# COMPACT_ATOMS: atom_id res chain seq x y z
N PHE A 1 -3.47 12.38 -3.36
CA PHE A 1 -2.01 12.28 -3.53
C PHE A 1 -1.15 13.08 -2.54
N PRO A 2 -1.59 14.06 -1.71
CA PRO A 2 -0.62 14.88 -0.97
C PRO A 2 -0.21 14.36 0.42
N ASN A 3 -0.36 13.06 0.76
CA ASN A 3 -0.09 12.61 2.13
C ASN A 3 0.43 11.16 2.26
N ARG A 4 1.14 10.61 1.28
CA ARG A 4 1.88 9.34 1.49
C ARG A 4 3.34 9.69 1.77
N ALA A 5 3.96 9.09 2.78
CA ALA A 5 5.40 9.20 3.04
C ALA A 5 6.30 8.61 1.90
N GLY A 6 5.71 8.13 0.81
CA GLY A 6 6.36 7.75 -0.44
C GLY A 6 5.35 7.78 -1.60
N GLY A 7 5.80 8.20 -2.80
CA GLY A 7 4.98 8.15 -4.01
C GLY A 7 4.65 6.72 -4.43
N LEU A 8 3.71 6.55 -5.39
CA LEU A 8 3.46 5.23 -5.98
C LEU A 8 4.74 4.76 -6.69
N MET A 9 5.16 3.51 -6.47
CA MET A 9 6.36 2.98 -7.14
C MET A 9 6.20 2.95 -8.67
N SER A 10 4.97 2.75 -9.16
CA SER A 10 4.61 2.87 -10.57
C SER A 10 4.73 4.30 -11.14
N ALA A 11 4.69 5.32 -10.28
CA ALA A 11 4.92 6.71 -10.69
C ALA A 11 6.41 7.07 -10.75
N LEU A 12 7.29 6.28 -10.12
CA LEU A 12 8.73 6.50 -10.16
C LEU A 12 9.34 5.96 -11.46
N THR A 13 8.90 4.78 -11.93
CA THR A 13 9.44 4.17 -13.15
C THR A 13 8.49 3.12 -13.76
N PRO A 14 8.32 3.07 -15.10
CA PRO A 14 7.41 2.12 -15.78
C PRO A 14 7.76 0.64 -15.58
N GLU A 15 9.00 0.32 -15.24
CA GLU A 15 9.50 -1.04 -15.05
C GLU A 15 8.79 -1.78 -13.91
N PHE A 16 8.22 -1.04 -12.96
CA PHE A 16 7.40 -1.60 -11.88
C PHE A 16 5.91 -1.70 -12.20
N ASP A 17 5.50 -1.33 -13.42
CA ASP A 17 4.11 -1.45 -13.82
C ASP A 17 3.65 -2.92 -13.79
N GLY A 18 2.48 -3.14 -13.18
CA GLY A 18 1.95 -4.47 -12.92
C GLY A 18 2.80 -5.37 -12.00
N LYS A 19 3.91 -4.88 -11.43
CA LYS A 19 4.79 -5.62 -10.50
C LYS A 19 4.62 -5.22 -9.03
N THR A 20 3.91 -4.12 -8.78
CA THR A 20 3.69 -3.58 -7.44
C THR A 20 2.21 -3.31 -7.18
N ILE A 21 1.82 -3.27 -5.91
CA ILE A 21 0.54 -2.75 -5.45
C ILE A 21 0.75 -1.85 -4.25
N ASP A 22 -0.10 -0.85 -4.11
CA ASP A 22 0.01 0.18 -3.08
C ASP A 22 -1.08 0.01 -2.02
N LEU A 23 -0.72 -0.56 -0.87
CA LEU A 23 -1.65 -0.85 0.21
C LEU A 23 -1.62 0.25 1.27
N CYS A 24 -2.77 0.87 1.53
CA CYS A 24 -2.91 1.88 2.57
C CYS A 24 -4.29 1.82 3.22
N ASN A 25 -4.31 1.65 4.53
CA ASN A 25 -5.55 1.72 5.30
C ASN A 25 -6.05 3.17 5.36
N THR A 26 -7.37 3.34 5.31
CA THR A 26 -7.97 4.67 5.46
C THR A 26 -7.69 5.23 6.85
N GLY A 27 -7.17 6.45 6.90
CA GLY A 27 -6.85 7.14 8.17
C GLY A 27 -5.48 6.82 8.75
N ASP A 28 -4.64 6.04 8.06
CA ASP A 28 -3.24 5.82 8.42
C ASP A 28 -2.44 7.15 8.33
N PRO A 29 -1.77 7.61 9.40
CA PRO A 29 -1.04 8.88 9.40
C PRO A 29 0.27 8.90 8.59
N ILE A 30 0.79 7.74 8.19
CA ILE A 30 2.05 7.61 7.46
C ILE A 30 1.82 7.47 5.95
N CYS A 31 0.97 6.53 5.56
CA CYS A 31 0.66 6.32 4.14
C CYS A 31 -0.51 7.18 3.65
N SER A 32 -1.19 7.92 4.54
CA SER A 32 -2.24 8.86 4.16
C SER A 32 -2.21 10.10 5.05
N GLY A 33 -3.12 11.05 4.80
CA GLY A 33 -3.25 12.27 5.62
C GLY A 33 -4.08 12.04 6.88
N GLY A 34 -4.08 10.81 7.38
CA GLY A 34 -4.88 10.41 8.52
C GLY A 34 -4.21 10.74 9.84
N THR A 35 -4.85 10.33 10.93
CA THR A 35 -4.37 10.53 12.30
C THR A 35 -4.52 9.27 13.17
N ARG A 36 -4.95 8.15 12.58
CA ARG A 36 -5.30 6.92 13.30
C ARG A 36 -4.16 5.91 13.21
N TRP A 37 -3.37 5.83 14.28
CA TRP A 37 -2.29 4.83 14.40
C TRP A 37 -2.80 3.38 14.33
N ALA A 38 -4.02 3.11 14.80
CA ALA A 38 -4.63 1.79 14.64
C ALA A 38 -4.79 1.38 13.17
N SER A 39 -5.05 2.32 12.26
CA SER A 39 -5.09 2.04 10.82
C SER A 39 -3.71 1.63 10.29
N HIS A 40 -2.64 2.24 10.80
CA HIS A 40 -1.26 1.92 10.43
C HIS A 40 -0.83 0.53 10.89
N LEU A 41 -1.21 0.16 12.12
CA LEU A 41 -0.85 -1.15 12.70
C LEU A 41 -1.79 -2.28 12.25
N GLY A 42 -2.95 -1.94 11.68
CA GLY A 42 -4.03 -2.87 11.34
C GLY A 42 -3.97 -3.48 9.94
N TYR A 43 -2.78 -3.73 9.38
CA TYR A 43 -2.65 -4.31 8.03
C TYR A 43 -2.96 -5.81 8.00
N VAL A 44 -2.69 -6.51 9.09
CA VAL A 44 -2.93 -7.95 9.24
C VAL A 44 -4.37 -8.21 9.68
N PRO A 45 -5.05 -9.24 9.14
CA PRO A 45 -4.62 -10.10 8.04
C PRO A 45 -5.06 -9.57 6.66
N THR A 46 -5.93 -8.56 6.61
CA THR A 46 -6.67 -8.21 5.39
C THR A 46 -5.78 -7.73 4.25
N LEU A 47 -4.99 -6.67 4.48
CA LEU A 47 -4.12 -6.12 3.44
C LEU A 47 -2.95 -7.06 3.14
N THR A 48 -2.46 -7.79 4.15
CA THR A 48 -1.45 -8.84 3.92
C THR A 48 -1.98 -9.99 3.07
N ASN A 49 -3.25 -10.38 3.21
CA ASN A 49 -3.87 -11.37 2.33
C ASN A 49 -4.03 -10.85 0.90
N GLN A 50 -4.31 -9.56 0.72
CA GLN A 50 -4.33 -8.94 -0.61
C GLN A 50 -2.94 -8.95 -1.25
N ALA A 51 -1.89 -8.62 -0.50
CA ALA A 51 -0.50 -8.75 -0.96
C ALA A 51 -0.15 -10.18 -1.35
N ALA A 52 -0.51 -11.16 -0.51
CA ALA A 52 -0.27 -12.56 -0.80
C ALA A 52 -0.97 -13.03 -2.09
N ARG A 53 -2.23 -12.64 -2.29
CA ARG A 53 -2.99 -12.94 -3.52
C ARG A 53 -2.37 -12.29 -4.75
N PHE A 54 -1.89 -11.05 -4.64
CA PHE A 54 -1.21 -10.37 -5.74
C PHE A 54 0.03 -11.12 -6.17
N VAL A 55 0.92 -11.49 -5.23
CA VAL A 55 2.14 -12.25 -5.54
C VAL A 55 1.80 -13.64 -6.10
N ALA A 56 0.82 -14.33 -5.54
CA ALA A 56 0.36 -15.62 -6.04
C ALA A 56 -0.24 -15.57 -7.47
N ALA A 57 -0.66 -14.40 -7.95
CA ALA A 57 -1.12 -14.21 -9.33
C ALA A 57 0.02 -13.86 -10.31
N LYS A 58 1.28 -13.80 -9.84
CA LYS A 58 2.47 -13.50 -10.65
C LYS A 58 3.39 -14.71 -10.87
N VAL A 59 3.01 -15.88 -10.36
CA VAL A 59 3.66 -17.16 -10.63
C VAL A 59 3.09 -17.83 -11.88
#